data_AF-A0A9J6E858-F1
#
_entry.id   AF-A0A9J6E858-F1
#
_cell.length_a   1.000
_cell.length_b   1.000
_cell.length_c   1.000
_cell.angle_alpha   90.00
_cell.angle_beta   90.00
_cell.angle_gamma   90.00
#
_symmetry.space_group_name_H-M   'P 1'
#
loop_
_entity.id
_entity.type
_entity.pdbx_description
1 polymer ?
#
loop_
_entity_poly.entity_id
_entity_poly.type
_entity_poly.pdbx_seq_one_letter_code
_entity_poly.pdbx_strand_id
1 'polypeptide(L)'
;MYVDNSDRSGGAGSTQGNLTGIARKIKDSCADIYNLSQRWDTLRANGAVLLNRIAATKLKSLQAKEDETPDEAEHSDSKLLELCSLLLDVWTEMDQQVCKMTSIVNNLAAVVDLHNTSSSLRVDEVPFATWPVERFYDTACDIAAAFAKELGVKKCVVEEVARQSDEKTLSFYVTVWTYQAYIDADTELSLEAMVHEVGLKYSKRSLGMAHGSRQDITSRSSPACIARAVTSSGLNQLTAVVLGVSCCCSRSRSSLLWPVGRQC
;
A
#
# COMPACT_ATOMS: atom_id res chain seq x y z
N MET A 1 10.61 -53.85 -45.11
CA MET A 1 9.58 -52.81 -45.27
C MET A 1 9.16 -52.42 -43.85
N TYR A 2 9.71 -51.32 -43.31
CA TYR A 2 9.06 -49.98 -43.22
C TYR A 2 7.84 -50.04 -42.26
N VAL A 3 7.66 -49.31 -41.14
CA VAL A 3 8.21 -48.10 -40.47
C VAL A 3 7.64 -48.13 -39.04
N ASP A 4 8.45 -48.09 -37.98
CA ASP A 4 8.85 -46.93 -37.15
C ASP A 4 7.81 -46.48 -36.08
N ASN A 5 8.31 -46.36 -34.85
CA ASN A 5 7.64 -45.83 -33.66
C ASN A 5 7.49 -44.31 -33.79
N SER A 6 6.33 -43.75 -33.47
CA SER A 6 6.20 -42.29 -33.28
C SER A 6 5.41 -41.98 -32.01
N ASP A 7 6.17 -41.54 -31.02
CA ASP A 7 5.97 -40.40 -30.13
C ASP A 7 4.58 -40.07 -29.53
N ARG A 8 4.58 -40.14 -28.19
CA ARG A 8 4.38 -39.01 -27.26
C ARG A 8 3.59 -37.77 -27.73
N SER A 9 2.66 -37.41 -26.83
CA SER A 9 2.27 -36.04 -26.47
C SER A 9 1.39 -35.26 -27.44
N GLY A 10 0.07 -35.38 -27.26
CA GLY A 10 -0.86 -34.25 -27.36
C GLY A 10 -1.45 -34.06 -25.97
N GLY A 11 -0.99 -33.11 -25.16
CA GLY A 11 -1.25 -31.70 -25.40
C GLY A 11 -2.63 -31.39 -24.81
N ALA A 12 -2.72 -31.33 -23.48
CA ALA A 12 -3.85 -30.71 -22.80
C ALA A 12 -3.85 -29.23 -23.22
N GLY A 13 -4.56 -28.95 -24.31
CA GLY A 13 -4.77 -27.60 -24.79
C GLY A 13 -5.44 -26.84 -23.66
N SER A 14 -4.73 -25.84 -23.12
CA SER A 14 -5.32 -24.84 -22.26
C SER A 14 -6.54 -24.29 -22.98
N THR A 15 -7.74 -24.62 -22.49
CA THR A 15 -8.98 -23.99 -22.88
C THR A 15 -8.91 -22.55 -22.44
N GLN A 16 -8.23 -21.74 -23.23
CA GLN A 16 -8.25 -20.29 -23.16
C GLN A 16 -9.61 -19.86 -23.73
N GLY A 17 -10.67 -20.26 -23.05
CA GLY A 17 -12.03 -19.81 -23.30
C GLY A 17 -12.05 -18.31 -23.10
N ASN A 18 -12.64 -17.59 -24.05
CA ASN A 18 -12.76 -16.15 -24.00
C ASN A 18 -13.69 -15.80 -22.83
N LEU A 19 -13.12 -15.59 -21.63
CA LEU A 19 -13.87 -15.26 -20.44
C LEU A 19 -14.67 -13.99 -20.74
N THR A 20 -16.00 -14.10 -20.70
CA THR A 20 -16.92 -12.97 -20.80
C THR A 20 -17.72 -12.89 -19.49
N GLY A 21 -18.19 -11.71 -19.11
CA GLY A 21 -18.96 -11.53 -17.87
C GLY A 21 -18.10 -11.47 -16.60
N ILE A 22 -18.56 -12.13 -15.53
CA ILE A 22 -18.01 -12.04 -14.15
C ILE A 22 -16.53 -12.47 -14.10
N ALA A 23 -16.19 -13.58 -14.77
CA ALA A 23 -14.84 -14.12 -14.74
C ALA A 23 -13.79 -13.13 -15.29
N ARG A 24 -14.16 -12.38 -16.35
CA ARG A 24 -13.28 -11.35 -16.90
C ARG A 24 -13.10 -10.16 -15.96
N LYS A 25 -14.19 -9.68 -15.33
CA LYS A 25 -14.12 -8.57 -14.38
C LYS A 25 -13.18 -8.89 -13.20
N ILE A 26 -13.24 -10.11 -12.69
CA ILE A 26 -12.35 -10.57 -11.60
C ILE A 26 -10.90 -10.64 -12.09
N LYS A 27 -10.66 -11.21 -13.28
CA LYS A 27 -9.32 -11.27 -13.86
C LYS A 27 -8.69 -9.89 -14.06
N ASP A 28 -9.45 -8.94 -14.61
CA ASP A 28 -9.01 -7.56 -14.81
C ASP A 28 -8.72 -6.89 -13.45
N SER A 29 -9.58 -7.09 -12.45
CA SER A 29 -9.38 -6.58 -11.09
C SER A 29 -8.11 -7.12 -10.42
N CYS A 30 -7.83 -8.43 -10.57
CA CYS A 30 -6.61 -9.04 -10.04
C CYS A 30 -5.35 -8.46 -10.71
N ALA A 31 -5.39 -8.25 -12.03
CA ALA A 31 -4.31 -7.62 -12.77
C ALA A 31 -4.08 -6.18 -12.29
N ASP A 32 -5.15 -5.43 -12.06
CA ASP A 32 -5.06 -4.04 -11.59
C ASP A 32 -4.47 -3.95 -10.18
N ILE A 33 -4.92 -4.78 -9.23
CA ILE A 33 -4.33 -4.82 -7.87
C ILE A 33 -2.84 -5.15 -7.95
N TYR A 34 -2.46 -6.13 -8.77
CA TYR A 34 -1.05 -6.47 -8.98
C TYR A 34 -0.27 -5.28 -9.53
N ASN A 35 -0.76 -4.62 -10.58
CA ASN A 35 -0.11 -3.45 -11.17
C ASN A 35 0.04 -2.29 -10.17
N LEU A 36 -0.98 -2.04 -9.34
CA LEU A 36 -0.93 -1.05 -8.28
C LEU A 36 0.15 -1.40 -7.23
N SER A 37 0.29 -2.68 -6.87
CA SER A 37 1.36 -3.13 -5.97
C SER A 37 2.76 -2.90 -6.55
N GLN A 38 2.94 -3.07 -7.87
CA GLN A 38 4.23 -2.82 -8.53
C GLN A 38 4.56 -1.32 -8.56
N ARG A 39 3.56 -0.48 -8.82
CA ARG A 39 3.73 0.98 -8.75
C ARG A 39 4.09 1.44 -7.35
N TRP A 40 3.46 0.85 -6.33
CA TRP A 40 3.79 1.10 -4.93
C TRP A 40 5.26 0.80 -4.61
N ASP A 41 5.82 -0.31 -5.13
CA ASP A 41 7.24 -0.63 -4.93
C ASP A 41 8.17 0.44 -5.50
N THR A 42 7.86 0.95 -6.70
CA THR A 42 8.60 2.06 -7.31
C THR A 42 8.52 3.33 -6.46
N LEU A 43 7.34 3.68 -5.98
CA LEU A 43 7.13 4.84 -5.10
C LEU A 43 7.88 4.68 -3.77
N ARG A 44 7.85 3.49 -3.17
CA ARG A 44 8.63 3.17 -1.97
C ARG A 44 10.12 3.40 -2.20
N ALA A 45 10.67 2.88 -3.30
CA ALA A 45 12.07 3.06 -3.64
C ALA A 45 12.44 4.53 -3.85
N ASN A 46 11.61 5.28 -4.58
CA ASN A 46 11.80 6.72 -4.80
C ASN A 46 11.77 7.51 -3.48
N GLY A 47 10.80 7.23 -2.61
CA GLY A 47 10.70 7.87 -1.30
C GLY A 47 11.89 7.54 -0.40
N ALA A 48 12.45 6.33 -0.48
CA ALA A 48 13.65 5.96 0.28
C ALA A 48 14.86 6.80 -0.17
N VAL A 49 15.02 7.01 -1.48
CA VAL A 49 16.07 7.89 -2.02
C VAL A 49 15.89 9.33 -1.51
N LEU A 50 14.67 9.87 -1.55
CA LEU A 50 14.37 11.22 -1.07
C LEU A 50 14.65 11.36 0.43
N LEU A 51 14.22 10.41 1.26
CA LEU A 51 14.49 10.42 2.70
C LEU A 51 15.98 10.37 3.02
N ASN A 52 16.76 9.56 2.31
CA ASN A 52 18.22 9.57 2.46
C ASN A 52 18.83 10.93 2.13
N ARG A 53 18.35 11.60 1.07
CA ARG A 53 18.80 12.95 0.70
C ARG A 53 18.39 14.00 1.73
N ILE A 54 17.20 13.89 2.30
CA ILE A 54 16.72 14.76 3.39
C ILE A 54 17.63 14.59 4.61
N ALA A 55 17.85 13.34 5.06
CA ALA A 55 18.71 13.04 6.19
C ALA A 55 20.13 13.57 5.99
N ALA A 56 20.73 13.33 4.81
CA ALA A 56 22.07 13.81 4.49
C ALA A 56 22.16 15.35 4.45
N THR A 57 21.16 16.03 3.89
CA THR A 57 21.12 17.51 3.85
C THR A 57 21.06 18.08 5.26
N LYS A 58 20.22 17.49 6.12
CA LYS A 58 20.10 17.91 7.51
C LYS A 58 21.38 17.69 8.32
N LEU A 59 22.02 16.54 8.16
CA LEU A 59 23.27 16.24 8.86
C LEU A 59 24.40 17.19 8.47
N LYS A 60 24.48 17.56 7.18
CA LYS A 60 25.46 18.56 6.71
C LYS A 60 25.24 19.92 7.37
N SER A 61 23.99 20.41 7.40
CA SER A 61 23.66 21.68 8.05
C SER A 61 23.97 21.67 9.56
N LEU A 62 23.84 20.51 10.23
CA LEU A 62 24.20 20.41 11.65
C LEU A 62 25.71 20.49 11.89
N GLN A 63 26.52 20.01 10.95
CA GLN A 63 27.98 20.01 11.02
C GLN A 63 28.61 21.33 10.58
N ALA A 64 27.93 22.11 9.72
CA ALA A 64 28.47 23.31 9.08
C ALA A 64 28.15 24.63 9.82
N LYS A 65 27.34 24.57 10.89
CA LYS A 65 26.91 25.73 11.70
C LYS A 65 28.01 26.56 12.38
N GLU A 66 29.28 26.17 12.29
CA GLU A 66 30.40 26.94 12.83
C GLU A 66 31.04 27.90 11.80
N ASP A 67 30.81 27.71 10.48
CA ASP A 67 31.48 28.49 9.41
C ASP A 67 30.55 28.92 8.23
N GLU A 68 29.26 28.55 8.23
CA GLU A 68 28.34 28.86 7.11
C GLU A 68 28.00 30.36 6.98
N THR A 69 28.07 30.87 5.76
CA THR A 69 27.59 32.22 5.42
C THR A 69 26.06 32.25 5.33
N PRO A 70 25.40 33.41 5.55
CA PRO A 70 23.94 33.51 5.49
C PRO A 70 23.32 32.99 4.18
N ASP A 71 24.02 33.19 3.05
CA ASP A 71 23.57 32.79 1.71
C ASP A 71 23.57 31.25 1.54
N GLU A 72 24.52 30.56 2.17
CA GLU A 72 24.64 29.08 2.14
C GLU A 72 23.57 28.41 3.02
N ALA A 73 23.22 29.04 4.14
CA ALA A 73 22.15 28.58 5.02
C ALA A 73 20.78 28.69 4.33
N GLU A 74 20.48 29.83 3.68
CA GLU A 74 19.24 30.02 2.92
C GLU A 74 19.10 29.03 1.76
N HIS A 75 20.19 28.76 1.04
CA HIS A 75 20.19 27.78 -0.04
C HIS A 75 19.93 26.34 0.45
N SER A 76 20.50 25.98 1.60
CA SER A 76 20.31 24.66 2.22
C SER A 76 18.87 24.44 2.68
N ASP A 77 18.25 25.46 3.28
CA ASP A 77 16.85 25.42 3.70
C ASP A 77 15.90 25.32 2.50
N SER A 78 16.14 26.09 1.44
CA SER A 78 15.37 26.01 0.18
C SER A 78 15.41 24.60 -0.41
N LYS A 79 16.60 23.99 -0.48
CA LYS A 79 16.79 22.62 -0.97
C LYS A 79 16.10 21.57 -0.09
N LEU A 80 16.11 21.76 1.23
CA LEU A 80 15.42 20.86 2.16
C LEU A 80 13.90 20.89 1.92
N LEU A 81 13.34 22.08 1.74
CA LEU A 81 11.91 22.26 1.45
C LEU A 81 11.52 21.58 0.14
N GLU A 82 12.33 21.72 -0.92
CA GLU A 82 12.11 21.03 -2.20
C GLU A 82 12.07 19.50 -2.01
N LEU A 83 13.04 18.93 -1.29
CA LEU A 83 13.08 17.49 -1.02
C LEU A 83 11.87 17.01 -0.21
N CYS A 84 11.44 17.78 0.78
CA CYS A 84 10.24 17.47 1.55
C CYS A 84 8.96 17.54 0.70
N SER A 85 8.87 18.52 -0.21
CA SER A 85 7.76 18.60 -1.17
C SER A 85 7.71 17.37 -2.08
N LEU A 86 8.84 16.98 -2.67
CA LEU A 86 8.91 15.78 -3.50
C LEU A 86 8.54 14.50 -2.73
N LEU A 87 8.91 14.42 -1.44
CA LEU A 87 8.53 13.29 -0.60
C LEU A 87 7.01 13.25 -0.34
N LEU A 88 6.39 14.43 -0.15
CA LEU A 88 4.94 14.54 -0.01
C LEU A 88 4.21 14.15 -1.31
N ASP A 89 4.76 14.52 -2.47
CA ASP A 89 4.22 14.10 -3.77
C ASP A 89 4.25 12.58 -3.91
N VAL A 90 5.38 11.94 -3.56
CA VAL A 90 5.49 10.48 -3.54
C VAL A 90 4.42 9.86 -2.63
N TRP A 91 4.26 10.38 -1.41
CA TRP A 91 3.23 9.88 -0.49
C TRP A 91 1.81 10.07 -1.05
N THR A 92 1.53 11.20 -1.70
CA THR A 92 0.25 11.48 -2.34
C THR A 92 -0.03 10.49 -3.48
N GLU A 93 0.98 10.16 -4.28
CA GLU A 93 0.86 9.13 -5.32
C GLU A 93 0.64 7.73 -4.73
N MET A 94 1.22 7.43 -3.57
CA MET A 94 0.98 6.18 -2.84
C MET A 94 -0.45 6.10 -2.32
N ASP A 95 -0.97 7.20 -1.77
CA ASP A 95 -2.38 7.33 -1.34
C ASP A 95 -3.35 7.08 -2.51
N GLN A 96 -3.04 7.62 -3.69
CA GLN A 96 -3.82 7.34 -4.89
C GLN A 96 -3.81 5.86 -5.28
N GLN A 97 -2.71 5.11 -5.06
CA GLN A 97 -2.71 3.67 -5.33
C GLN A 97 -3.64 2.93 -4.38
N VAL A 98 -3.63 3.27 -3.09
CA VAL A 98 -4.51 2.67 -2.08
C VAL A 98 -5.98 3.00 -2.35
N CYS A 99 -6.29 4.23 -2.76
CA CYS A 99 -7.64 4.63 -3.17
C CYS A 99 -8.14 3.81 -4.38
N LYS A 100 -7.26 3.56 -5.36
CA LYS A 100 -7.58 2.71 -6.52
C LYS A 100 -7.80 1.26 -6.11
N MET A 101 -6.96 0.70 -5.22
CA MET A 101 -7.16 -0.65 -4.67
C MET A 101 -8.51 -0.75 -3.96
N THR A 102 -8.84 0.21 -3.11
CA THR A 102 -10.14 0.26 -2.39
C THR A 102 -11.31 0.33 -3.36
N SER A 103 -11.18 1.09 -4.46
CA SER A 103 -12.21 1.16 -5.50
C SER A 103 -12.41 -0.19 -6.21
N ILE A 104 -11.32 -0.93 -6.47
CA ILE A 104 -11.39 -2.28 -7.04
C ILE A 104 -12.07 -3.24 -6.06
N VAL A 105 -11.77 -3.17 -4.76
CA VAL A 105 -12.43 -3.97 -3.72
C VAL A 105 -13.95 -3.72 -3.71
N ASN A 106 -14.38 -2.46 -3.77
CA ASN A 106 -15.80 -2.13 -3.85
C ASN A 106 -16.47 -2.68 -5.12
N ASN A 107 -15.76 -2.64 -6.25
CA ASN A 107 -16.24 -3.25 -7.49
C ASN A 107 -16.35 -4.78 -7.38
N LEU A 108 -15.39 -5.44 -6.73
CA LEU A 108 -15.42 -6.88 -6.48
C LEU A 108 -16.58 -7.27 -5.57
N ALA A 109 -16.90 -6.48 -4.54
CA ALA A 109 -18.08 -6.71 -3.70
C ALA A 109 -19.37 -6.76 -4.55
N ALA A 110 -19.55 -5.78 -5.43
CA ALA A 110 -20.70 -5.76 -6.34
C ALA A 110 -20.70 -6.94 -7.33
N VAL A 111 -19.52 -7.42 -7.74
CA VAL A 111 -19.39 -8.62 -8.58
C VAL A 111 -19.77 -9.89 -7.82
N VAL A 112 -19.38 -10.02 -6.55
CA VAL A 112 -19.78 -11.12 -5.66
C VAL A 112 -21.30 -11.11 -5.47
N ASP A 113 -21.90 -9.97 -5.17
CA ASP A 113 -23.36 -9.85 -5.00
C ASP A 113 -24.13 -10.27 -6.27
N LEU A 114 -23.64 -9.82 -7.43
CA LEU A 114 -24.20 -10.22 -8.72
C LEU A 114 -24.02 -11.72 -8.99
N HIS A 115 -22.85 -12.27 -8.65
CA HIS A 115 -22.59 -13.71 -8.77
C HIS A 115 -23.56 -14.51 -7.91
N ASN A 116 -23.77 -14.13 -6.65
CA ASN A 116 -24.60 -14.88 -5.71
C ASN A 116 -26.09 -14.86 -6.10
N THR A 117 -26.56 -13.73 -6.60
CA THR A 117 -27.94 -13.59 -7.09
C THR A 117 -28.18 -14.36 -8.40
N SER A 118 -27.17 -14.48 -9.26
CA SER A 118 -27.27 -15.21 -10.55
C SER A 118 -26.93 -16.71 -10.44
N SER A 119 -26.05 -17.10 -9.53
CA SER A 119 -25.68 -18.50 -9.24
C SER A 119 -26.78 -19.25 -8.49
N SER A 120 -27.65 -18.58 -7.72
CA SER A 120 -28.87 -19.19 -7.18
C SER A 120 -29.79 -19.80 -8.28
N LEU A 121 -29.55 -19.48 -9.55
CA LEU A 121 -30.25 -20.03 -10.72
C LEU A 121 -29.40 -21.01 -11.55
N ARG A 122 -28.12 -21.21 -11.24
CA ARG A 122 -27.17 -22.07 -11.97
C ARG A 122 -26.28 -22.86 -11.01
N VAL A 123 -26.46 -24.18 -11.01
CA VAL A 123 -25.65 -25.13 -10.24
C VAL A 123 -24.31 -25.32 -10.94
N ASP A 124 -23.21 -25.04 -10.23
CA ASP A 124 -21.84 -25.50 -10.47
C ASP A 124 -21.11 -25.08 -11.76
N GLU A 125 -20.73 -23.81 -11.88
CA GLU A 125 -19.60 -23.43 -12.74
C GLU A 125 -18.60 -22.58 -11.94
N VAL A 126 -17.56 -23.23 -11.40
CA VAL A 126 -16.42 -22.52 -10.80
C VAL A 126 -15.61 -21.90 -11.94
N PRO A 127 -15.54 -20.57 -12.09
CA PRO A 127 -14.94 -19.95 -13.28
C PRO A 127 -13.40 -19.99 -13.29
N PHE A 128 -12.78 -20.41 -12.19
CA PHE A 128 -11.34 -20.33 -11.91
C PHE A 128 -10.77 -21.67 -11.50
N ALA A 129 -9.43 -21.76 -11.41
CA ALA A 129 -8.74 -23.01 -11.14
C ALA A 129 -9.20 -23.67 -9.83
N THR A 130 -9.09 -22.98 -8.70
CA THR A 130 -9.50 -23.53 -7.39
C THR A 130 -10.28 -22.56 -6.50
N TRP A 131 -10.36 -21.27 -6.84
CA TRP A 131 -10.97 -20.26 -5.96
C TRP A 131 -12.44 -19.99 -6.31
N PRO A 132 -13.34 -19.95 -5.29
CA PRO A 132 -14.67 -19.39 -5.46
C PRO A 132 -14.59 -17.85 -5.59
N VAL A 133 -15.65 -17.22 -6.10
CA VAL A 133 -15.68 -15.79 -6.43
C VAL A 133 -15.48 -14.91 -5.19
N GLU A 134 -16.05 -15.31 -4.07
CA GLU A 134 -15.97 -14.66 -2.75
C GLU A 134 -14.52 -14.55 -2.28
N ARG A 135 -13.71 -15.59 -2.51
CA ARG A 135 -12.32 -15.62 -2.06
C ARG A 135 -11.47 -14.54 -2.72
N PHE A 136 -11.77 -14.14 -3.96
CA PHE A 136 -11.08 -13.03 -4.62
C PHE A 136 -11.38 -11.70 -3.93
N TYR A 137 -12.62 -11.49 -3.50
CA TYR A 137 -13.01 -10.30 -2.77
C TYR A 137 -12.36 -10.25 -1.39
N ASP A 138 -12.43 -11.33 -0.61
CA ASP A 138 -11.84 -11.40 0.73
C ASP A 138 -10.32 -11.14 0.67
N THR A 139 -9.64 -11.81 -0.27
CA THR A 139 -8.20 -11.63 -0.47
C THR A 139 -7.86 -10.19 -0.89
N ALA A 140 -8.66 -9.58 -1.78
CA ALA A 140 -8.47 -8.19 -2.18
C ALA A 140 -8.68 -7.21 -1.02
N CYS A 141 -9.63 -7.49 -0.12
CA CYS A 141 -9.83 -6.71 1.11
C CYS A 141 -8.58 -6.75 2.00
N ASP A 142 -8.04 -7.94 2.26
CA ASP A 142 -6.86 -8.11 3.11
C ASP A 142 -5.64 -7.38 2.54
N ILE A 143 -5.40 -7.52 1.23
CA ILE A 143 -4.33 -6.81 0.53
C ILE A 143 -4.54 -5.29 0.62
N ALA A 144 -5.73 -4.78 0.29
CA ALA A 144 -5.99 -3.34 0.35
C ALA A 144 -5.82 -2.78 1.78
N ALA A 145 -6.25 -3.54 2.80
CA ALA A 145 -6.10 -3.17 4.20
C ALA A 145 -4.64 -3.13 4.65
N ALA A 146 -3.81 -4.08 4.21
CA ALA A 146 -2.37 -4.09 4.46
C ALA A 146 -1.68 -2.84 3.90
N PHE A 147 -1.97 -2.49 2.64
CA PHE A 147 -1.42 -1.30 1.99
C PHE A 147 -1.92 0.00 2.66
N ALA A 148 -3.19 0.05 3.07
CA ALA A 148 -3.74 1.21 3.79
C ALA A 148 -3.07 1.42 5.16
N LYS A 149 -2.78 0.34 5.91
CA LYS A 149 -2.04 0.42 7.17
C LYS A 149 -0.61 0.92 6.95
N GLU A 150 0.08 0.37 5.96
CA GLU A 150 1.44 0.80 5.62
C GLU A 150 1.49 2.27 5.17
N LEU A 151 0.51 2.72 4.39
CA LEU A 151 0.37 4.13 4.00
C LEU A 151 0.27 5.06 5.21
N GLY A 152 -0.43 4.62 6.26
CA GLY A 152 -0.53 5.34 7.53
C GLY A 152 0.83 5.54 8.20
N VAL A 153 1.68 4.51 8.22
CA VAL A 153 3.07 4.63 8.72
C VAL A 153 3.85 5.64 7.89
N LYS A 154 3.78 5.52 6.56
CA LYS A 154 4.52 6.40 5.64
C LYS A 154 4.08 7.86 5.79
N LYS A 155 2.80 8.11 6.07
CA LYS A 155 2.28 9.45 6.38
C LYS A 155 2.99 10.05 7.59
N CYS A 156 3.09 9.30 8.69
CA CYS A 156 3.79 9.75 9.89
C CYS A 156 5.26 10.09 9.60
N VAL A 157 5.94 9.29 8.77
CA VAL A 157 7.32 9.59 8.37
C VAL A 157 7.42 10.91 7.62
N VAL A 158 6.56 11.16 6.63
CA VAL A 158 6.56 12.42 5.85
C VAL A 158 6.29 13.62 6.75
N GLU A 159 5.35 13.51 7.68
CA GLU A 159 4.98 14.61 8.59
C GLU A 159 6.11 14.92 9.58
N GLU A 160 6.84 13.92 10.07
CA GLU A 160 7.83 14.10 11.14
C GLU A 160 9.25 14.36 10.67
N VAL A 161 9.68 13.83 9.52
CA VAL A 161 11.10 13.88 9.11
C VAL A 161 11.63 15.31 8.99
N ALA A 162 10.79 16.26 8.56
CA ALA A 162 11.15 17.67 8.42
C ALA A 162 11.47 18.35 9.77
N ARG A 163 11.02 17.80 10.92
CA ARG A 163 11.26 18.38 12.25
C ARG A 163 12.48 17.83 12.97
N GLN A 164 13.02 16.71 12.51
CA GLN A 164 14.09 16.01 13.22
C GLN A 164 15.46 16.63 12.98
N SER A 165 16.29 16.65 14.01
CA SER A 165 17.68 17.12 13.98
C SER A 165 18.68 16.12 14.55
N ASP A 166 18.21 14.94 14.96
CA ASP A 166 19.07 13.87 15.48
C ASP A 166 19.37 12.83 14.39
N GLU A 167 20.64 12.47 14.25
CA GLU A 167 21.14 11.53 13.23
C GLU A 167 20.46 10.16 13.35
N LYS A 168 20.38 9.63 14.57
CA LYS A 168 19.82 8.30 14.82
C LYS A 168 18.34 8.28 14.47
N THR A 169 17.62 9.35 14.80
CA THR A 169 16.21 9.52 14.49
C THR A 169 15.97 9.64 12.98
N LEU A 170 16.81 10.39 12.25
CA LEU A 170 16.73 10.47 10.79
C LEU A 170 17.00 9.11 10.13
N SER A 171 18.02 8.38 10.59
CA SER A 171 18.33 7.03 10.13
C SER A 171 17.20 6.03 10.43
N PHE A 172 16.57 6.16 11.60
CA PHE A 172 15.39 5.38 11.96
C PHE A 172 14.24 5.64 10.98
N TYR A 173 13.93 6.89 10.64
CA TYR A 173 12.87 7.21 9.67
C TYR A 173 13.14 6.67 8.26
N VAL A 174 14.40 6.70 7.80
CA VAL A 174 14.79 6.03 6.55
C VAL A 174 14.49 4.54 6.62
N THR A 175 14.89 3.89 7.73
CA THR A 175 14.67 2.45 7.94
C THR A 175 13.18 2.10 7.96
N VAL A 176 12.38 2.87 8.70
CA VAL A 176 10.92 2.68 8.80
C VAL A 176 10.26 2.86 7.44
N TRP A 177 10.73 3.78 6.60
CA TRP A 177 10.17 3.92 5.26
C TRP A 177 10.49 2.74 4.35
N THR A 178 11.74 2.25 4.41
CA THR A 178 12.22 1.13 3.58
C THR A 178 11.56 -0.18 3.98
N TYR A 179 11.42 -0.44 5.27
CA TYR A 179 10.72 -1.61 5.77
C TYR A 179 9.20 -1.45 5.62
N GLN A 180 8.49 -2.56 5.41
CA GLN A 180 7.02 -2.56 5.26
C GLN A 180 6.41 -3.55 6.24
N ALA A 181 6.23 -3.11 7.48
CA ALA A 181 5.77 -4.01 8.55
C ALA A 181 4.38 -4.60 8.28
N TYR A 182 3.55 -3.90 7.50
CA TYR A 182 2.17 -4.31 7.21
C TYR A 182 1.99 -4.96 5.84
N ILE A 183 2.99 -4.88 4.95
CA ILE A 183 3.01 -5.62 3.67
C ILE A 183 4.05 -6.71 3.83
N ASP A 184 3.63 -7.78 4.50
CA ASP A 184 4.46 -8.92 4.86
C ASP A 184 4.45 -10.01 3.78
N ALA A 185 5.19 -11.09 4.05
CA ALA A 185 5.29 -12.23 3.14
C ALA A 185 3.93 -12.90 2.88
N ASP A 186 3.00 -12.87 3.84
CA ASP A 186 1.67 -13.45 3.70
C ASP A 186 0.81 -12.59 2.75
N THR A 187 0.91 -11.27 2.84
CA THR A 187 0.27 -10.33 1.92
C THR A 187 0.80 -10.51 0.49
N GLU A 188 2.13 -10.64 0.34
CA GLU A 188 2.76 -10.89 -0.96
C GLU A 188 2.33 -12.24 -1.54
N LEU A 189 2.33 -13.30 -0.72
CA LEU A 189 1.88 -14.64 -1.12
C LEU A 189 0.41 -14.63 -1.54
N SER A 190 -0.45 -13.89 -0.82
CA SER A 190 -1.87 -13.77 -1.14
C SER A 190 -2.08 -13.08 -2.49
N LEU A 191 -1.32 -12.02 -2.77
CA LEU A 191 -1.33 -11.33 -4.06
C LEU A 191 -0.86 -12.27 -5.18
N GLU A 192 0.22 -13.01 -4.96
CA GLU A 192 0.75 -13.98 -5.91
C GLU A 192 -0.23 -15.10 -6.22
N ALA A 193 -0.86 -15.67 -5.19
CA ALA A 193 -1.88 -16.70 -5.33
C ALA A 193 -3.11 -16.18 -6.10
N MET A 194 -3.57 -14.97 -5.79
CA MET A 194 -4.71 -14.34 -6.48
C MET A 194 -4.45 -14.18 -7.99
N VAL A 195 -3.24 -13.74 -8.36
CA VAL A 195 -2.84 -13.56 -9.77
C VAL A 195 -2.63 -14.90 -10.48
N HIS A 196 -2.09 -15.89 -9.76
CA HIS A 196 -1.95 -17.26 -10.27
C HIS A 196 -3.31 -17.87 -10.65
N GLU A 197 -4.33 -17.70 -9.82
CA GLU A 197 -5.65 -18.32 -10.06
C GLU A 197 -6.40 -17.80 -11.28
N VAL A 198 -6.16 -16.55 -11.67
CA VAL A 198 -6.73 -16.00 -12.90
C VAL A 198 -5.86 -16.30 -14.14
N GLY A 199 -4.81 -17.12 -13.97
CA GLY A 199 -3.90 -17.55 -15.01
C GLY A 199 -3.01 -16.44 -15.55
N LEU A 200 -2.67 -15.45 -14.73
CA LEU A 200 -1.75 -14.39 -15.11
C LEU A 200 -0.31 -14.80 -14.77
N LYS A 201 0.57 -14.78 -15.79
CA LYS A 201 2.01 -14.96 -15.59
C LYS A 201 2.59 -13.65 -15.08
N TYR A 202 3.12 -13.66 -13.87
CA TYR A 202 3.85 -12.52 -13.31
C TYR A 202 5.35 -12.82 -13.24
N SER A 203 6.17 -11.80 -13.46
CA SER A 203 7.61 -11.91 -13.25
C SER A 203 7.86 -12.02 -11.75
N LYS A 204 8.49 -13.11 -11.29
CA LYS A 204 8.91 -13.23 -9.89
C LYS A 204 9.68 -11.98 -9.49
N ARG A 205 9.25 -11.31 -8.42
CA ARG A 205 10.11 -10.35 -7.71
C ARG A 205 11.38 -11.10 -7.36
N SER A 206 12.55 -10.55 -7.71
CA SER A 206 13.80 -10.97 -7.09
C SER A 206 13.74 -10.52 -5.63
N LEU A 207 13.01 -11.27 -4.79
CA LEU A 207 13.09 -11.17 -3.35
C LEU A 207 14.55 -11.46 -2.99
N GLY A 208 15.32 -10.40 -2.76
CA GLY A 208 16.52 -10.48 -1.96
C GLY A 208 16.07 -10.94 -0.58
N MET A 209 16.10 -12.25 -0.35
CA MET A 209 15.81 -12.87 0.92
C MET A 209 16.81 -12.36 1.95
N ALA A 210 16.45 -11.30 2.67
CA ALA A 210 16.96 -11.10 4.01
C ALA A 210 16.22 -12.10 4.90
N HIS A 211 16.80 -13.29 5.09
CA HIS A 211 16.40 -14.18 6.17
C HIS A 211 16.71 -13.50 7.51
N GLY A 212 15.78 -12.66 7.96
CA GLY A 212 15.68 -12.24 9.34
C GLY A 212 15.21 -13.43 10.15
N SER A 213 16.15 -14.11 10.79
CA SER A 213 15.86 -15.18 11.73
C SER A 213 14.87 -14.69 12.78
N ARG A 214 13.75 -15.40 12.89
CA ARG A 214 12.74 -15.26 13.93
C ARG A 214 13.43 -15.45 15.29
N GLN A 215 13.65 -14.36 16.03
CA GLN A 215 13.86 -14.44 17.46
C GLN A 215 12.52 -14.13 18.13
N ASP A 216 11.97 -15.15 18.78
CA ASP A 216 10.91 -15.01 19.76
C ASP A 216 11.38 -14.07 20.87
N ILE A 217 10.77 -12.90 20.97
CA ILE A 217 10.79 -12.10 22.19
C ILE A 217 9.37 -12.11 22.75
N THR A 218 9.10 -13.15 23.56
CA THR A 218 8.13 -13.04 24.63
C THR A 218 8.66 -12.04 25.65
N SER A 219 8.25 -10.78 25.59
CA SER A 219 8.24 -9.94 26.79
C SER A 219 7.21 -8.81 26.65
N ARG A 220 6.41 -8.67 27.71
CA ARG A 220 5.39 -7.64 27.90
C ARG A 220 6.01 -6.25 27.75
N SER A 221 5.47 -5.44 26.85
CA SER A 221 5.48 -3.98 27.01
C SER A 221 4.17 -3.41 26.46
N SER A 222 3.54 -2.61 27.31
CA SER A 222 2.19 -2.06 27.16
C SER A 222 2.09 -1.06 26.00
N PRO A 223 0.98 -0.99 25.26
CA PRO A 223 0.77 0.00 24.21
C PRO A 223 0.41 1.35 24.85
N ALA A 224 1.41 2.18 25.16
CA ALA A 224 1.20 3.49 25.76
C ALA A 224 2.02 4.64 25.13
N CYS A 225 2.64 4.44 23.96
CA CYS A 225 3.47 5.48 23.33
C CYS A 225 2.79 6.26 22.19
N ILE A 226 1.47 6.11 21.97
CA ILE A 226 0.71 7.01 21.08
C ILE A 226 -0.24 7.87 21.94
N ALA A 227 0.31 8.56 22.93
CA ALA A 227 -0.34 9.70 23.55
C ALA A 227 0.68 10.55 24.30
N ARG A 228 0.74 11.83 23.90
CA ARG A 228 1.06 12.99 24.74
C ARG A 228 2.53 13.46 24.80
N ALA A 229 2.86 14.40 23.92
CA ALA A 229 3.70 15.59 24.15
C ALA A 229 3.52 16.46 22.87
N VAL A 230 3.27 17.78 22.83
CA VAL A 230 3.56 18.88 23.76
C VAL A 230 2.52 19.99 23.55
N THR A 231 2.03 20.55 24.67
CA THR A 231 1.40 21.85 24.77
C THR A 231 2.42 22.99 24.67
N SER A 232 2.06 23.99 23.86
CA SER A 232 2.49 25.40 23.86
C SER A 232 3.96 25.78 23.62
N SER A 233 4.11 26.56 22.55
CA SER A 233 4.87 27.82 22.44
C SER A 233 6.12 27.80 21.55
N GLY A 234 5.96 28.44 20.38
CA GLY A 234 7.05 29.12 19.67
C GLY A 234 7.73 28.34 18.55
N LEU A 235 7.12 28.28 17.37
CA LEU A 235 7.65 28.85 16.12
C LEU A 235 6.70 28.46 14.97
N ASN A 236 5.74 29.34 14.70
CA ASN A 236 4.96 29.33 13.47
C ASN A 236 5.86 29.85 12.35
N GLN A 237 6.08 29.04 11.30
CA GLN A 237 6.09 29.50 9.90
C GLN A 237 6.21 28.37 8.86
N LEU A 238 6.54 27.12 9.24
CA LEU A 238 6.66 26.01 8.28
C LEU A 238 5.43 25.08 8.21
N THR A 239 4.51 25.15 9.16
CA THR A 239 3.29 24.33 9.20
C THR A 239 2.18 24.83 8.26
N ALA A 240 2.21 26.10 7.85
CA ALA A 240 1.14 26.69 7.05
C ALA A 240 1.28 26.42 5.54
N VAL A 241 2.49 26.10 5.05
CA VAL A 241 2.73 25.92 3.60
C VAL A 241 2.54 24.46 3.16
N VAL A 242 2.76 23.48 4.06
CA VAL A 242 2.73 22.05 3.70
C VAL A 242 1.34 21.39 3.85
N LEU A 243 0.44 21.94 4.68
CA LEU A 243 -0.87 21.33 4.98
C LEU A 243 -2.06 21.99 4.24
N GLY A 244 -1.78 22.86 3.27
CA GLY A 244 -2.79 23.56 2.48
C GLY A 244 -3.32 22.75 1.29
N VAL A 245 -3.90 21.56 1.50
CA VAL A 245 -4.73 20.91 0.47
C VAL A 245 -6.10 20.54 1.04
N SER A 246 -7.09 21.06 0.33
CA SER A 246 -8.52 21.12 0.61
C SER A 246 -9.16 19.76 0.95
N CYS A 247 -9.85 19.73 2.10
CA CYS A 247 -10.75 18.66 2.47
C CYS A 247 -12.07 18.79 1.70
N CYS A 248 -12.18 18.11 0.55
CA CYS A 248 -13.47 17.91 -0.13
C CYS A 248 -14.06 16.55 0.26
N CYS A 249 -14.73 16.50 1.41
CA CYS A 249 -15.76 15.50 1.66
C CYS A 249 -16.96 16.19 2.33
N SER A 250 -17.91 16.60 1.49
CA SER A 250 -19.19 17.15 1.89
C SER A 250 -19.92 16.19 2.82
N ARG A 251 -20.01 16.60 4.08
CA ARG A 251 -20.80 16.01 5.14
C ARG A 251 -22.25 16.46 4.95
N SER A 252 -23.14 15.58 4.51
CA SER A 252 -24.58 15.78 4.71
C SER A 252 -25.05 14.83 5.81
N ARG A 253 -25.22 15.38 7.01
CA ARG A 253 -25.94 14.77 8.12
C ARG A 253 -27.43 15.03 7.88
N SER A 254 -28.25 13.98 7.89
CA SER A 254 -29.62 14.08 8.37
C SER A 254 -29.92 12.90 9.27
N SER A 255 -30.18 13.26 10.52
CA SER A 255 -30.70 12.49 11.64
C SER A 255 -32.02 11.80 11.31
N LEU A 256 -32.33 10.67 11.97
CA LEU A 256 -33.64 10.22 12.48
C LEU A 256 -33.44 8.79 13.03
N LEU A 257 -33.32 8.62 14.36
CA LEU A 257 -34.41 8.25 15.28
C LEU A 257 -34.88 6.78 15.12
N TRP A 258 -34.34 5.92 15.98
CA TRP A 258 -34.99 4.67 16.40
C TRP A 258 -36.14 4.99 17.38
N PRO A 259 -37.27 4.27 17.33
CA PRO A 259 -38.14 4.14 18.49
C PRO A 259 -38.13 2.72 19.07
N VAL A 260 -37.86 2.66 20.37
CA VAL A 260 -38.22 1.58 21.29
C VAL A 260 -39.75 1.60 21.48
N GLY A 261 -40.39 0.44 21.46
CA GLY A 261 -41.86 0.32 21.56
C GLY A 261 -42.45 0.44 22.96
N ARG A 262 -43.79 0.53 23.02
CA ARG A 262 -44.68 -0.12 24.01
C ARG A 262 -46.18 0.03 23.67
N GLN A 263 -46.86 -1.10 23.77
CA GLN A 263 -48.24 -1.39 24.22
C GLN A 263 -49.29 -0.27 24.30
N CYS A 264 -50.43 -0.53 23.65
CA CYS A 264 -51.74 -0.66 24.27
C CYS A 264 -52.35 -2.00 23.84
#